data_AF-A0A2N5GPZ8-F1
#
_entry.id   AF-A0A2N5GPZ8-F1
#
_cell.length_a   1.000
_cell.length_b   1.000
_cell.length_c   1.000
_cell.angle_alpha   90.00
_cell.angle_beta   90.00
_cell.angle_gamma   90.00
#
_symmetry.space_group_name_H-M   'P 1'
#
loop_
_entity.id
_entity.type
_entity.pdbx_description
1 polymer ?
#
loop_
_entity_poly.entity_id
_entity_poly.type
_entity_poly.pdbx_seq_one_letter_code
_entity_poly.pdbx_strand_id
1 'polypeptide(L)' 'MLSNIGIPGLILILVLALIIFGPKKLPEIGRAFGQTLKEFKKSARELTSDITEEVEEIKEMNQMNQTLNK' A
#
# COMPACT_ATOMS: atom_id res chain seq x y z
N MET A 1 -31.36 -1.82 -12.54
CA MET A 1 -31.74 -3.12 -11.95
C MET A 1 -30.61 -3.75 -11.13
N LEU A 2 -29.34 -3.66 -11.57
CA LEU A 2 -28.19 -4.19 -10.81
C LEU A 2 -27.80 -3.35 -9.56
N SER A 3 -28.07 -2.04 -9.55
CA SER A 3 -27.72 -1.18 -8.41
C SER A 3 -28.53 -1.45 -7.12
N ASN A 4 -29.64 -2.18 -7.21
CA ASN A 4 -30.43 -2.62 -6.05
C ASN A 4 -29.88 -3.91 -5.40
N ILE A 5 -28.86 -4.51 -6.00
CA ILE A 5 -28.31 -5.79 -5.54
C ILE A 5 -27.39 -5.61 -4.32
N GLY A 6 -26.85 -4.41 -4.11
CA GLY A 6 -26.23 -3.95 -2.85
C GLY A 6 -25.33 -4.97 -2.13
N ILE A 7 -25.31 -4.88 -0.80
CA ILE A 7 -24.63 -5.86 0.06
C ILE A 7 -25.16 -7.29 -0.12
N PRO A 8 -26.48 -7.55 -0.30
CA PRO A 8 -27.00 -8.91 -0.46
C PRO A 8 -26.39 -9.70 -1.63
N GLY A 9 -26.19 -9.09 -2.80
CA GLY A 9 -25.57 -9.79 -3.92
C GLY A 9 -24.07 -9.98 -3.77
N LEU A 10 -23.39 -9.07 -3.08
CA LEU A 10 -21.98 -9.28 -2.71
C LEU A 10 -21.85 -10.52 -1.81
N ILE A 11 -22.75 -10.70 -0.84
CA ILE A 11 -22.79 -11.91 0.00
C ILE A 11 -23.02 -13.16 -0.86
N LEU A 12 -23.95 -13.13 -1.83
CA LEU A 12 -24.20 -14.27 -2.71
C LEU A 12 -22.96 -14.69 -3.51
N ILE A 13 -22.25 -13.72 -4.09
CA ILE A 13 -20.98 -13.97 -4.81
C ILE A 13 -19.94 -14.53 -3.85
N LEU A 14 -19.86 -13.99 -2.63
CA LEU A 14 -18.91 -14.43 -1.62
C LEU A 14 -19.21 -15.87 -1.19
N VAL A 15 -20.48 -16.27 -1.04
CA VAL A 15 -20.87 -17.67 -0.78
C VAL A 15 -20.43 -18.58 -1.92
N LEU A 16 -20.69 -18.22 -3.18
CA LEU A 16 -20.23 -19.01 -4.33
C LEU A 16 -18.70 -19.16 -4.35
N ALA A 17 -17.97 -18.06 -4.09
CA ALA A 17 -16.51 -18.10 -3.97
C ALA A 17 -16.06 -19.01 -2.80
N LEU A 18 -16.75 -18.96 -1.67
CA LEU A 18 -16.46 -19.84 -0.51
C LEU A 18 -16.75 -21.31 -0.79
N ILE A 19 -17.70 -21.64 -1.68
CA ILE A 19 -17.94 -23.03 -2.08
C ILE A 19 -16.77 -23.54 -2.95
N ILE A 20 -16.27 -22.71 -3.87
CA ILE A 20 -15.17 -23.08 -4.78
C ILE A 20 -13.83 -23.12 -4.03
N PHE A 21 -13.52 -22.05 -3.28
CA PHE A 21 -12.22 -21.87 -2.62
C PHE A 21 -12.21 -22.41 -1.19
N GLY A 22 -13.34 -22.44 -0.49
CA GLY A 22 -13.43 -22.81 0.92
C GLY A 22 -13.24 -21.62 1.88
N PRO A 23 -13.93 -21.61 3.04
CA PRO A 23 -13.88 -20.50 4.00
C PRO A 23 -12.55 -20.33 4.71
N LYS A 24 -11.68 -21.33 4.70
CA LYS A 24 -10.33 -21.24 5.29
C LYS A 24 -9.32 -20.60 4.34
N LYS A 25 -9.48 -20.74 3.02
CA LYS A 25 -8.51 -20.23 2.04
C LYS A 25 -8.52 -18.71 1.90
N LEU A 26 -9.69 -18.08 1.96
CA LEU A 26 -9.81 -16.62 1.87
C LEU A 26 -9.02 -15.89 2.98
N PRO A 27 -9.18 -16.24 4.27
CA PRO A 27 -8.37 -15.69 5.35
C PRO A 27 -6.88 -16.01 5.24
N GLU A 28 -6.53 -17.20 4.76
CA GLU A 28 -5.14 -17.64 4.58
C GLU A 28 -4.43 -16.80 3.50
N ILE A 29 -5.06 -16.63 2.33
CA ILE A 29 -4.56 -15.78 1.25
C ILE A 29 -4.48 -14.32 1.72
N GLY A 30 -5.50 -13.83 2.43
CA GLY A 30 -5.50 -12.47 2.97
C GLY A 30 -4.36 -12.22 3.97
N ARG A 31 -4.02 -13.23 4.79
CA ARG A 31 -2.87 -13.14 5.72
C ARG A 31 -1.54 -13.09 4.96
N ALA A 32 -1.34 -13.98 3.99
CA ALA A 32 -0.12 -14.00 3.19
C ALA A 32 0.05 -12.70 2.39
N PHE A 33 -0.98 -12.28 1.67
CA PHE A 33 -0.99 -11.03 0.92
C PHE A 33 -0.82 -9.80 1.82
N GLY A 34 -1.47 -9.80 2.99
CA GLY A 34 -1.34 -8.73 3.97
C GLY A 34 0.07 -8.60 4.54
N GLN A 35 0.79 -9.71 4.75
CA GLN A 35 2.20 -9.69 5.13
C GLN A 35 3.06 -9.09 4.01
N THR A 36 2.85 -9.51 2.76
CA THR A 36 3.55 -8.93 1.60
C THR A 36 3.30 -7.43 1.47
N LEU A 37 2.04 -6.98 1.58
CA LEU A 37 1.71 -5.55 1.54
C LEU A 37 2.32 -4.76 2.70
N LYS A 38 2.40 -5.37 3.89
CA LYS A 38 3.02 -4.74 5.07
C LYS A 38 4.52 -4.52 4.86
N GLU A 39 5.21 -5.53 4.34
CA GLU A 39 6.64 -5.44 4.02
C GLU A 39 6.88 -4.45 2.88
N PHE A 40 6.08 -4.52 1.80
CA PHE A 40 6.14 -3.57 0.70
C PHE A 40 5.96 -2.12 1.18
N LYS A 41 4.96 -1.86 2.04
CA LYS A 41 4.74 -0.53 2.65
C LYS A 41 5.92 -0.07 3.48
N LYS A 42 6.59 -0.99 4.21
CA LYS A 42 7.76 -0.67 5.03
C LYS A 42 8.93 -0.27 4.14
N SER A 43 9.27 -1.09 3.14
CA SER A 43 10.35 -0.79 2.20
C SER A 43 10.08 0.47 1.39
N ALA A 44 8.83 0.70 0.95
CA ALA A 44 8.46 1.93 0.27
C ALA A 44 8.65 3.18 1.15
N ARG A 45 8.40 3.08 2.46
CA ARG A 45 8.62 4.18 3.41
C ARG A 45 10.09 4.45 3.66
N GLU A 46 10.90 3.41 3.81
CA GLU A 46 12.35 3.53 3.97
C GLU A 46 12.94 4.24 2.75
N LEU A 47 12.64 3.77 1.54
CA LEU A 47 13.08 4.43 0.29
C LEU A 47 12.63 5.90 0.20
N THR A 48 11.40 6.21 0.60
CA THR A 48 10.90 7.58 0.56
C THR A 48 11.60 8.47 1.59
N SER A 49 11.91 7.93 2.78
CA SER A 49 12.62 8.64 3.84
C SER A 49 14.04 8.98 3.40
N ASP A 50 14.77 7.99 2.88
CA ASP A 50 16.16 8.16 2.44
C ASP A 50 16.26 9.20 1.31
N ILE A 51 15.33 9.16 0.34
CA ILE A 51 15.26 10.16 -0.74
C ILE A 51 14.91 11.55 -0.19
N THR A 52 14.03 11.63 0.80
CA THR A 52 13.62 12.93 1.37
C THR A 52 14.79 13.58 2.10
N GLU A 53 15.53 12.81 2.89
CA GLU A 53 16.70 13.26 3.65
C GLU A 53 17.85 13.70 2.71
N GLU A 54 18.12 12.93 1.65
CA GLU A 54 19.13 13.28 0.62
C GLU A 54 18.74 14.54 -0.17
N VAL A 55 17.46 14.71 -0.49
CA VAL A 55 16.95 15.93 -1.17
C VAL A 55 17.05 17.15 -0.26
N GLU A 56 16.84 17.00 1.04
CA GLU A 56 16.91 18.08 2.02
C GLU A 56 18.38 18.53 2.22
N GLU A 57 19.34 17.61 2.33
CA GLU A 57 20.78 17.92 2.35
C GLU A 57 21.26 18.64 1.09
N ILE A 58 20.87 18.16 -0.10
CA ILE A 58 21.23 18.81 -1.37
C ILE A 58 20.66 20.24 -1.44
N LYS A 59 19.48 20.47 -0.88
CA LYS A 59 18.83 21.77 -0.87
C LYS A 59 19.55 22.75 0.06
N GLU A 60 19.94 22.32 1.25
CA GLU A 60 20.72 23.13 2.20
C GLU A 60 22.12 23.47 1.67
N MET A 61 22.80 22.51 1.04
CA MET A 61 24.13 22.70 0.45
C MET A 61 24.12 23.72 -0.70
N ASN A 62 23.08 23.68 -1.55
CA ASN A 62 22.90 24.65 -2.62
C ASN A 62 22.58 26.05 -2.11
N GLN A 63 21.83 26.16 -1.00
CA GLN A 63 21.53 27.45 -0.38
C GLN A 63 22.77 28.08 0.25
N MET A 64 23.61 27.31 0.95
CA MET A 64 24.87 27.80 1.52
C MET A 64 25.84 28.32 0.45
N ASN A 65 25.97 27.62 -0.68
CA ASN A 65 26.83 28.06 -1.78
C ASN A 65 26.32 29.36 -2.45
N GLN A 66 25.00 29.60 -2.46
CA GLN A 66 24.43 30.84 -2.97
C GLN A 66 24.63 32.05 -2.03
N THR A 67 24.67 31.84 -0.71
CA THR A 67 24.98 32.91 0.26
C THR A 67 26.46 33.25 0.31
N LEU A 68 27.36 32.31 0.02
CA LEU A 68 28.81 32.53 -0.01
C LEU A 68 29.31 33.26 -1.27
N ASN A 69 28.58 33.19 -2.38
CA ASN A 69 28.92 33.84 -3.66
C ASN A 69 28.25 35.22 -3.87
N LYS A 70 27.60 35.77 -2.85
CA LYS A 70 27.11 37.15 -2.80
C LYS A 70 28.01 38.02 -1.94
#